data_AF-A0A2A1ZLH4-F1
#
_entry.id   AF-A0A2A1ZLH4-F1
#
_cell.length_a   1.000
_cell.length_b   1.000
_cell.length_c   1.000
_cell.angle_alpha   90.00
_cell.angle_beta   90.00
_cell.angle_gamma   90.00
#
_symmetry.space_group_name_H-M   'P 1'
#
loop_
_entity.id
_entity.type
_entity.pdbx_description
1 polymer ?
#
loop_
_entity_poly.entity_id
_entity_poly.type
_entity_poly.pdbx_seq_one_letter_code
_entity_poly.pdbx_strand_id
1 'polypeptide(L)'
;MLVNDAIEKYKKYLMVTRSKGIVDYYKGKIGILSQYLGYMKCEDITEDILLDFIIKQRERNIDISNRTLNKYIGTLRQTLRYACKIEINFDKLPEVNKIINTIPLETIHVIFNYYRRNQHNRILQRNYIMFRLFHETGLRLNELLNLKVNDFNF
;
A
#
# COMPACT_ATOMS: atom_id res chain seq x y z
N MET A 1 16.74 -17.90 16.33
CA MET A 1 15.34 -17.42 16.36
C MET A 1 14.69 -17.70 15.01
N LEU A 2 13.44 -18.16 14.96
CA LEU A 2 12.75 -18.41 13.69
C LEU A 2 12.18 -17.12 13.10
N VAL A 3 11.97 -17.09 11.79
CA VAL A 3 11.38 -15.92 11.11
C VAL A 3 9.98 -15.61 11.64
N ASN A 4 9.17 -16.62 11.99
CA ASN A 4 7.86 -16.39 12.61
C ASN A 4 7.95 -15.65 13.95
N ASP A 5 8.93 -16.00 14.79
CA ASP A 5 9.15 -15.31 16.07
C ASP A 5 9.55 -13.85 15.84
N ALA A 6 10.43 -13.62 14.85
CA ALA A 6 10.87 -12.29 14.45
C ALA A 6 9.69 -11.44 13.93
N ILE A 7 8.83 -12.05 13.12
CA ILE A 7 7.60 -11.45 12.59
C ILE A 7 6.68 -11.01 13.73
N GLU A 8 6.40 -11.87 14.71
CA GLU A 8 5.49 -11.52 15.80
C GLU A 8 6.09 -10.42 16.69
N LYS A 9 7.41 -10.44 16.92
CA LYS A 9 8.11 -9.34 17.62
C LYS A 9 8.01 -8.02 16.86
N TYR A 10 8.18 -8.03 15.54
CA TYR A 10 8.06 -6.84 14.71
C TYR A 10 6.61 -6.33 14.61
N LYS A 11 5.63 -7.23 14.55
CA LYS A 11 4.20 -6.89 14.56
C LYS A 11 3.79 -6.20 15.85
N LYS A 12 4.25 -6.67 17.02
CA LYS A 12 4.03 -5.97 18.30
C LYS A 12 4.58 -4.54 18.27
N TYR A 13 5.78 -4.37 17.73
CA TYR A 13 6.37 -3.03 17.54
C TYR A 13 5.53 -2.14 16.63
N LEU A 14 5.06 -2.67 15.49
CA LEU A 14 4.22 -1.91 14.56
C LEU A 14 2.89 -1.47 15.20
N MET A 15 2.27 -2.33 16.00
CA MET A 15 1.01 -2.01 16.68
C MET A 15 1.14 -0.85 17.68
N VAL A 16 2.32 -0.68 18.29
CA VAL A 16 2.58 0.38 19.27
C VAL A 16 3.03 1.68 18.59
N THR A 17 3.82 1.57 17.52
CA THR A 17 4.54 2.72 16.96
C THR A 17 3.94 3.31 15.70
N ARG A 18 3.01 2.60 15.03
CA ARG A 18 2.49 2.99 13.72
C ARG A 18 0.96 3.09 13.71
N SER A 19 0.45 3.87 12.76
CA SER A 19 -0.99 3.99 12.55
C SER A 19 -1.60 2.67 12.07
N LYS A 20 -2.90 2.48 12.33
CA LYS A 20 -3.65 1.29 11.94
C LYS A 20 -3.49 0.94 10.45
N GLY A 21 -3.53 1.94 9.56
CA GLY A 21 -3.34 1.73 8.12
C GLY A 21 -1.97 1.15 7.75
N ILE A 22 -0.92 1.50 8.49
CA ILE A 22 0.41 0.92 8.31
C ILE A 22 0.43 -0.53 8.82
N VAL A 23 -0.18 -0.81 9.96
CA VAL A 23 -0.28 -2.17 10.52
C VAL A 23 -1.01 -3.09 9.53
N ASP A 24 -2.15 -2.65 9.00
CA ASP A 24 -2.94 -3.39 8.01
C ASP A 24 -2.16 -3.60 6.72
N TYR A 25 -1.44 -2.57 6.26
CA TYR A 25 -0.52 -2.69 5.13
C TYR A 25 0.49 -3.83 5.37
N TYR A 26 1.15 -3.89 6.52
CA TYR A 26 2.16 -4.91 6.82
C TYR A 26 1.59 -6.32 6.99
N LYS A 27 0.37 -6.45 7.54
CA LYS A 27 -0.28 -7.74 7.82
C LYS A 27 -0.31 -8.67 6.61
N GLY A 28 -0.64 -8.14 5.43
CA GLY A 28 -0.66 -8.93 4.19
C GLY A 28 0.72 -9.44 3.75
N LYS A 29 1.79 -8.62 3.89
CA LYS A 29 3.16 -9.04 3.56
C LYS A 29 3.67 -10.08 4.53
N ILE A 30 3.44 -9.83 5.81
CA ILE A 30 3.86 -10.71 6.90
C ILE A 30 3.24 -12.10 6.72
N GLY A 31 1.97 -12.20 6.32
CA GLY A 31 1.33 -13.49 6.06
C GLY A 31 2.04 -14.31 4.99
N ILE A 32 2.43 -13.68 3.88
CA ILE A 32 3.18 -14.35 2.80
C ILE A 32 4.60 -14.72 3.28
N LEU A 33 5.30 -13.81 3.95
CA LEU A 33 6.64 -14.10 4.47
C LEU A 33 6.62 -15.25 5.48
N SER A 34 5.62 -15.29 6.37
CA SER A 34 5.42 -16.35 7.35
C SER A 34 5.16 -17.71 6.68
N GLN A 35 4.33 -17.74 5.63
CA GLN A 35 4.02 -18.96 4.90
C GLN A 35 5.26 -19.59 4.23
N TYR A 36 6.16 -18.78 3.67
CA TYR A 36 7.30 -19.29 2.89
C TYR A 36 8.60 -19.41 3.70
N LEU A 37 8.84 -18.48 4.62
CA LEU A 37 10.11 -18.37 5.35
C LEU A 37 9.95 -18.61 6.85
N GLY A 38 8.72 -18.74 7.36
CA GLY A 38 8.42 -18.69 8.78
C GLY A 38 9.14 -19.71 9.66
N TYR A 39 9.40 -20.90 9.11
CA TYR A 39 10.07 -22.00 9.80
C TYR A 39 11.60 -22.00 9.64
N MET A 40 12.16 -21.11 8.82
CA MET A 40 13.62 -20.93 8.73
C MET A 40 14.15 -20.14 9.91
N LYS A 41 15.41 -20.37 10.26
CA LYS A 41 16.11 -19.51 11.22
C LYS A 41 16.44 -18.18 10.53
N CYS A 42 16.39 -17.11 11.30
CA CYS A 42 16.68 -15.77 10.77
C CYS A 42 18.11 -15.62 10.23
N GLU A 43 19.06 -16.37 10.79
CA GLU A 43 20.48 -16.37 10.40
C GLU A 43 20.70 -17.07 9.05
N ASP A 44 19.80 -17.98 8.66
CA ASP A 44 19.91 -18.73 7.41
C ASP A 44 19.34 -17.96 6.21
N ILE A 45 18.76 -16.78 6.44
CA ILE A 45 18.20 -15.95 5.37
C ILE A 45 19.34 -15.24 4.63
N THR A 46 19.82 -15.88 3.57
CA THR A 46 20.82 -15.36 2.64
C THR A 46 20.19 -14.72 1.41
N GLU A 47 21.01 -14.10 0.57
CA GLU A 47 20.59 -13.59 -0.75
C GLU A 47 19.99 -14.67 -1.64
N ASP A 48 20.58 -15.87 -1.65
CA ASP A 48 20.06 -17.01 -2.43
C ASP A 48 18.63 -17.39 -2.01
N ILE A 49 18.35 -17.40 -0.70
CA ILE A 49 17.00 -17.64 -0.18
C ILE A 49 16.02 -16.55 -0.62
N LEU A 50 16.47 -15.30 -0.75
CA LEU A 50 15.63 -14.23 -1.28
C LEU A 50 15.34 -14.42 -2.77
N LEU A 51 16.33 -14.85 -3.56
CA LEU A 51 16.14 -15.17 -4.98
C LEU A 51 15.15 -16.31 -5.15
N ASP A 52 15.30 -17.40 -4.40
CA ASP A 52 14.37 -18.53 -4.38
C ASP A 52 12.95 -18.10 -4.00
N PHE A 53 12.83 -17.23 -3.00
CA PHE A 53 11.54 -16.65 -2.63
C PHE A 53 10.93 -15.87 -3.79
N ILE A 54 11.70 -15.02 -4.48
CA ILE A 54 11.22 -14.23 -5.62
C ILE A 54 10.75 -15.15 -6.76
N ILE A 55 11.53 -16.19 -7.09
CA ILE A 55 11.19 -17.17 -8.14
C ILE A 55 9.85 -17.84 -7.78
N LYS A 56 9.73 -18.39 -6.56
CA LYS A 56 8.48 -19.02 -6.10
C LYS A 56 7.28 -18.09 -6.10
N GLN A 57 7.46 -16.80 -5.78
CA GLN A 57 6.37 -15.83 -5.87
C GLN A 57 5.92 -15.57 -7.32
N ARG A 58 6.86 -15.56 -8.27
CA ARG A 58 6.55 -15.42 -9.70
C ARG A 58 5.89 -16.66 -10.27
N GLU A 59 6.30 -17.85 -9.83
CA GLU A 59 5.63 -19.12 -10.20
C GLU A 59 4.19 -19.15 -9.69
N ARG A 60 3.95 -18.69 -8.45
CA ARG A 60 2.61 -18.60 -7.88
C ARG A 60 1.74 -17.54 -8.57
N ASN A 61 2.31 -16.40 -8.93
CA ASN A 61 1.60 -15.30 -9.56
C ASN A 61 2.51 -14.65 -10.61
N ILE A 62 2.31 -15.05 -11.87
CA ILE A 62 3.15 -14.64 -12.99
C ILE A 62 3.13 -13.13 -13.23
N ASP A 63 2.04 -12.46 -12.86
CA ASP A 63 1.84 -11.02 -13.02
C ASP A 63 2.30 -10.21 -11.80
N ILE A 64 2.98 -10.83 -10.84
CA ILE A 64 3.44 -10.13 -9.64
C ILE A 64 4.46 -9.04 -10.02
N SER A 65 4.10 -7.79 -9.76
CA SER A 65 4.99 -6.67 -10.05
C SER A 65 6.25 -6.70 -9.17
N ASN A 66 7.39 -6.29 -9.74
CA ASN A 66 8.63 -6.08 -8.99
C ASN A 66 8.44 -5.11 -7.81
N ARG A 67 7.53 -4.13 -7.93
CA ARG A 67 7.14 -3.24 -6.83
C ARG A 67 6.55 -4.00 -5.64
N THR A 68 5.73 -5.01 -5.89
CA THR A 68 5.17 -5.87 -4.82
C THR A 68 6.26 -6.73 -4.19
N LEU A 69 7.12 -7.34 -5.01
CA LEU A 69 8.25 -8.14 -4.53
C LEU A 69 9.21 -7.32 -3.66
N ASN A 70 9.58 -6.11 -4.11
CA ASN A 70 10.39 -5.16 -3.34
C ASN A 70 9.74 -4.81 -1.98
N LYS A 71 8.40 -4.75 -1.91
CA LYS A 71 7.69 -4.52 -0.64
C LYS A 71 7.78 -5.73 0.30
N TYR A 72 7.77 -6.97 -0.20
CA TYR A 72 8.02 -8.15 0.62
C TYR A 72 9.44 -8.16 1.16
N ILE A 73 10.43 -7.97 0.29
CA ILE A 73 11.86 -7.93 0.67
C ILE A 73 12.11 -6.81 1.68
N GLY A 74 11.60 -5.61 1.42
CA GLY A 74 11.72 -4.48 2.34
C GLY A 74 11.04 -4.71 3.69
N THR A 75 9.94 -5.47 3.72
CA THR A 75 9.29 -5.88 4.98
C THR A 75 10.16 -6.88 5.74
N LEU A 76 10.67 -7.89 5.06
CA LEU A 76 11.55 -8.92 5.66
C LEU A 76 12.82 -8.29 6.24
N ARG A 77 13.50 -7.41 5.48
CA ARG A 77 14.68 -6.67 5.94
C ARG A 77 14.40 -5.87 7.22
N GLN A 78 13.26 -5.17 7.28
CA GLN A 78 12.87 -4.42 8.47
C GLN A 78 12.60 -5.33 9.67
N THR A 79 11.92 -6.45 9.46
CA THR A 79 11.66 -7.47 10.49
C THR A 79 12.97 -8.01 11.05
N LEU A 80 13.88 -8.47 10.19
CA LEU A 80 15.16 -9.05 10.60
C LEU A 80 16.07 -8.03 11.30
N ARG A 81 16.14 -6.81 10.76
CA ARG A 81 16.91 -5.72 11.39
C ARG A 81 16.37 -5.38 12.78
N TYR A 82 15.05 -5.31 12.94
CA TYR A 82 14.43 -4.99 14.23
C TYR A 82 14.57 -6.14 15.24
N ALA A 83 14.19 -7.35 14.84
CA ALA A 83 14.05 -8.47 15.76
C ALA A 83 15.39 -9.16 16.07
N CYS A 84 16.26 -9.27 15.06
CA CYS A 84 17.48 -10.08 15.07
C CYS A 84 18.77 -9.26 14.96
N LYS A 85 18.69 -7.96 14.64
CA LYS A 85 19.86 -7.11 14.29
C LYS A 85 20.65 -7.62 13.08
N ILE A 86 19.98 -8.37 12.19
CA ILE A 86 20.56 -8.86 10.95
C ILE A 86 20.25 -7.86 9.84
N GLU A 87 21.28 -7.45 9.09
CA GLU A 87 21.13 -6.63 7.90
C GLU A 87 21.44 -7.45 6.66
N ILE A 88 20.45 -7.55 5.77
CA ILE A 88 20.61 -8.16 4.46
C ILE A 88 20.69 -7.05 3.43
N ASN A 89 21.74 -7.10 2.61
CA ASN A 89 21.87 -6.27 1.42
C ASN A 89 21.29 -7.03 0.24
N PHE A 90 20.29 -6.44 -0.40
CA PHE A 90 19.66 -6.98 -1.60
C PHE A 90 19.28 -5.80 -2.48
N ASP A 91 19.68 -5.86 -3.73
CA ASP A 91 19.43 -4.79 -4.69
C ASP A 91 17.95 -4.71 -5.05
N LYS A 92 17.48 -3.48 -5.23
CA LYS A 92 16.09 -3.24 -5.53
C LYS A 92 15.80 -3.74 -6.95
N LEU A 93 14.80 -4.60 -7.10
CA LEU A 93 14.35 -5.06 -8.41
C LEU A 93 13.86 -3.87 -9.25
N PRO A 94 14.11 -3.86 -10.58
CA PRO A 94 13.74 -2.74 -11.44
C PRO A 94 12.22 -2.53 -11.43
N GLU A 95 11.78 -1.32 -11.14
CA GLU A 95 10.37 -0.95 -11.11
C GLU A 95 10.02 -0.07 -12.31
N VAL A 96 8.98 -0.46 -13.05
CA VAL A 96 8.36 0.42 -14.05
C VAL A 96 7.38 1.34 -13.32
N ASN A 97 7.64 2.64 -13.38
CA ASN A 97 6.70 3.62 -12.86
C ASN A 97 5.47 3.67 -13.77
N LYS A 98 4.30 3.40 -13.19
CA LYS A 98 3.04 3.60 -13.91
C LYS A 98 2.88 5.09 -14.18
N ILE A 99 2.78 5.43 -15.46
CA ILE A 99 2.38 6.77 -15.89
C ILE A 99 0.90 6.90 -15.53
N ILE A 100 0.57 7.83 -14.65
CA ILE A 100 -0.80 8.16 -14.32
C ILE A 100 -1.20 9.28 -15.27
N ASN A 101 -2.03 8.95 -16.27
CA ASN A 101 -2.51 9.95 -17.21
C ASN A 101 -3.39 10.97 -16.48
N THR A 102 -3.10 12.24 -16.68
CA THR A 102 -3.96 13.33 -16.22
C THR A 102 -5.24 13.36 -17.05
N ILE A 103 -6.38 13.57 -16.40
CA ILE A 103 -7.66 13.70 -17.11
C ILE A 103 -7.67 15.06 -17.83
N PRO A 104 -7.90 15.09 -19.15
CA PRO A 104 -7.97 16.36 -19.88
C PRO A 104 -9.15 17.23 -19.44
N LEU A 105 -9.00 18.55 -19.56
CA LEU A 105 -9.98 19.53 -19.08
C LEU A 105 -11.33 19.39 -19.77
N GLU A 106 -11.34 19.06 -21.07
CA GLU A 106 -12.54 18.78 -21.84
C GLU A 106 -13.34 17.62 -21.27
N THR A 107 -12.66 16.56 -20.80
CA THR A 107 -13.32 15.41 -20.17
C THR A 107 -13.93 15.82 -18.83
N ILE A 108 -13.22 16.64 -18.06
CA ILE A 108 -13.71 17.19 -16.78
C ILE A 108 -14.98 18.03 -17.02
N HIS A 109 -15.01 18.88 -18.06
CA HIS A 109 -16.18 19.66 -18.41
C HIS A 109 -17.38 18.80 -18.80
N VAL A 110 -17.17 17.71 -19.54
CA VAL A 110 -18.24 16.75 -19.87
C VAL A 110 -18.83 16.13 -18.60
N ILE A 111 -17.99 15.72 -17.65
CA ILE A 111 -18.44 15.17 -16.36
C ILE A 111 -19.26 16.19 -15.56
N PHE A 112 -18.77 17.44 -15.46
CA PHE A 112 -19.51 18.50 -14.77
C PHE A 112 -20.85 18.79 -15.44
N ASN A 113 -20.91 18.84 -16.77
CA ASN A 113 -22.14 19.07 -17.51
C ASN A 113 -23.16 17.93 -17.31
N TYR A 114 -22.70 16.68 -17.30
CA TYR A 114 -23.54 15.53 -16.98
C TYR A 114 -24.18 15.69 -15.59
N TYR A 115 -23.37 15.97 -14.57
CA TYR A 115 -23.89 16.16 -13.22
C TYR A 115 -24.84 17.37 -13.12
N ARG A 116 -24.51 18.50 -13.76
CA ARG A 116 -25.34 19.72 -13.73
C ARG A 116 -26.74 19.51 -14.32
N ARG A 117 -26.87 18.67 -15.34
CA ARG A 117 -28.18 18.33 -15.95
C ARG A 117 -29.01 17.38 -15.10
N ASN A 118 -28.38 16.65 -14.18
CA ASN A 118 -29.01 15.58 -13.40
C ASN A 118 -29.15 15.92 -11.90
N GLN A 119 -29.27 17.21 -11.56
CA GLN A 119 -29.38 17.68 -10.15
C GLN A 119 -30.67 17.25 -9.45
N HIS A 120 -31.69 16.82 -10.19
CA HIS A 120 -32.92 16.28 -9.61
C HIS A 120 -32.70 14.96 -8.83
N ASN A 121 -31.59 14.26 -9.10
CA ASN A 121 -31.20 13.06 -8.37
C ASN A 121 -30.24 13.41 -7.22
N ARG A 122 -30.65 13.15 -5.98
CA ARG A 122 -29.86 13.44 -4.77
C ARG A 122 -28.47 12.79 -4.77
N ILE A 123 -28.33 11.58 -5.30
CA ILE A 123 -27.04 10.89 -5.39
C ILE A 123 -26.11 11.63 -6.36
N LEU A 124 -26.64 12.05 -7.50
CA LEU A 124 -25.87 12.79 -8.51
C LEU A 124 -25.54 14.20 -8.05
N GLN A 125 -26.41 14.84 -7.29
CA GLN A 125 -26.13 16.12 -6.63
C GLN A 125 -25.00 15.98 -5.60
N ARG A 126 -25.02 14.95 -4.74
CA ARG A 126 -23.91 14.66 -3.82
C ARG A 126 -22.60 14.44 -4.58
N ASN A 127 -22.62 13.58 -5.60
CA ASN A 127 -21.42 13.27 -6.39
C ASN A 127 -20.90 14.51 -7.14
N TYR A 128 -21.77 15.41 -7.60
CA TYR A 128 -21.38 16.70 -8.17
C TYR A 128 -20.57 17.54 -7.19
N ILE A 129 -21.07 17.71 -5.95
CA ILE A 129 -20.38 18.47 -4.91
C ILE A 129 -19.04 17.83 -4.57
N MET A 130 -19.00 16.50 -4.42
CA MET A 130 -17.75 15.78 -4.16
C MET A 130 -16.75 15.95 -5.29
N PHE A 131 -17.18 15.79 -6.55
CA PHE A 131 -16.33 15.95 -7.73
C PHE A 131 -15.80 17.38 -7.84
N ARG A 132 -16.62 18.38 -7.52
CA ARG A 132 -16.22 19.78 -7.47
C ARG A 132 -15.19 20.05 -6.39
N LEU A 133 -15.39 19.53 -5.18
CA LEU A 133 -14.43 19.66 -4.09
C LEU A 133 -13.11 18.98 -4.44
N PHE A 134 -13.12 17.79 -5.04
CA PHE A 134 -11.89 17.16 -5.52
C PHE A 134 -11.13 18.03 -6.53
N HIS A 135 -11.86 18.59 -7.51
CA HIS A 135 -11.27 19.40 -8.56
C HIS A 135 -10.72 20.74 -8.04
N GLU A 136 -11.43 21.41 -7.13
CA GLU A 136 -11.06 22.74 -6.66
C GLU A 136 -10.03 22.71 -5.51
N THR A 137 -10.01 21.66 -4.68
CA THR A 137 -9.15 21.61 -3.48
C THR A 137 -8.00 20.61 -3.57
N GLY A 138 -8.08 19.61 -4.45
CA GLY A 138 -7.10 18.53 -4.53
C GLY A 138 -7.08 17.60 -3.32
N LEU A 139 -8.11 17.64 -2.46
CA LEU A 139 -8.22 16.75 -1.29
C LEU A 139 -8.19 15.27 -1.71
N ARG A 140 -7.58 14.43 -0.87
CA ARG A 140 -7.67 12.98 -1.04
C ARG A 140 -9.08 12.50 -0.72
N LEU A 141 -9.50 11.39 -1.32
CA LEU A 141 -10.81 10.77 -1.08
C LEU A 141 -11.13 10.61 0.41
N ASN A 142 -10.20 10.08 1.19
CA ASN A 142 -10.40 9.90 2.62
C ASN A 142 -10.47 11.22 3.40
N GLU A 143 -9.79 12.27 2.95
CA GLU A 143 -9.87 13.58 3.59
C GLU A 143 -11.26 14.17 3.34
N LEU A 144 -11.72 14.16 2.08
CA LEU A 144 -13.05 14.62 1.70
C LEU A 144 -14.17 13.91 2.48
N LEU A 145 -14.10 12.59 2.60
CA LEU A 145 -15.13 11.79 3.29
C LEU A 145 -15.22 12.08 4.79
N ASN A 146 -14.17 12.65 5.39
CA ASN A 146 -14.12 12.96 6.82
C ASN A 146 -14.33 14.44 7.12
N LEU A 147 -14.58 15.28 6.10
CA LEU A 147 -14.93 16.69 6.30
C LEU A 147 -16.25 16.82 7.08
N LYS A 148 -16.23 17.68 8.08
CA LYS A 148 -17.37 18.07 8.90
C LYS A 148 -17.75 19.51 8.58
N VAL A 149 -19.01 19.87 8.87
CA VAL A 149 -19.50 21.24 8.70
C VAL A 149 -18.62 22.26 9.47
N ASN A 150 -18.14 21.87 10.65
CA ASN A 150 -17.29 22.73 11.48
C ASN A 150 -15.86 22.90 10.95
N ASP A 151 -15.45 22.15 9.92
CA ASP A 151 -14.16 22.32 9.27
C ASP A 151 -14.17 23.51 8.28
N PHE A 152 -15.36 24.06 7.99
CA PHE A 152 -15.55 25.22 7.14
C PHE A 152 -15.74 26.47 8.01
N ASN A 153 -14.96 27.51 7.73
CA ASN A 153 -15.16 28.85 8.28
C ASN A 153 -15.80 29.71 7.19
N PHE A 154 -17.09 30.04 7.36
CA PHE A 154 -17.90 30.79 6.39
C PHE A 154 -17.96 32.27 6.74
#